data_AF-A0A5B7YJK9-F1
#
_entry.id   AF-A0A5B7YJK9-F1
#
_cell.length_a   1.000
_cell.length_b   1.000
_cell.length_c   1.000
_cell.angle_alpha   90.00
_cell.angle_beta   90.00
_cell.angle_gamma   90.00
#
_symmetry.space_group_name_H-M   'P 1'
#
loop_
_entity.id
_entity.type
_entity.pdbx_description
1 polymer ?
#
loop_
_entity_poly.entity_id
_entity_poly.type
_entity_poly.pdbx_seq_one_letter_code
_entity_poly.pdbx_strand_id
1 'polypeptide(L)'
;MDLVNLVAGVSGAVVGGGIAGYFSIKATEKAFKNQRLLAQENEAQLLNNFLLAIYDELDTLYDRYSDTVGGYIEGLKEGDALNFYYPVVSDFFIVYNGNSFLLGKIDDDVLRKKIVATYTLAKGLIDSFHLNNELVSKFEFANKLYYESKSDIHKEQASAHYQQLIAYAKTLKAGHYEFKEQTLSLLALLRKRDV
;
A
#
# COMPACT_ATOMS: atom_id res chain seq x y z
N MET A 1 -23.15 -77.01 12.79
CA MET A 1 -22.70 -76.07 13.84
C MET A 1 -22.73 -74.64 13.27
N ASP A 2 -23.80 -74.27 12.54
CA ASP A 2 -23.65 -73.30 11.43
C ASP A 2 -24.61 -72.10 11.51
N LEU A 3 -25.78 -72.22 12.15
CA LEU A 3 -26.75 -71.11 12.24
C LEU A 3 -26.42 -70.11 13.36
N VAL A 4 -25.93 -70.59 14.50
CA VAL A 4 -25.60 -69.75 15.68
C VAL A 4 -24.40 -68.85 15.38
N ASN A 5 -23.38 -69.39 14.71
CA ASN A 5 -22.19 -68.62 14.32
C ASN A 5 -22.51 -67.59 13.22
N LEU A 6 -23.42 -67.92 12.30
CA LEU A 6 -23.89 -66.99 11.26
C LEU A 6 -24.68 -65.82 11.86
N VAL A 7 -25.63 -66.12 12.76
CA VAL A 7 -26.45 -65.09 13.44
C VAL A 7 -25.56 -64.22 14.36
N ALA A 8 -24.60 -64.82 15.07
CA ALA A 8 -23.65 -64.06 15.88
C ALA A 8 -22.75 -63.16 15.03
N GLY A 9 -22.26 -63.63 13.87
CA GLY A 9 -21.44 -62.85 12.95
C GLY A 9 -22.18 -61.67 12.31
N VAL A 10 -23.43 -61.90 11.86
CA VAL A 10 -24.28 -60.84 11.29
C VAL A 10 -24.67 -59.80 12.34
N SER A 11 -25.03 -60.25 13.56
CA SER A 11 -25.36 -59.34 14.66
C SER A 11 -24.17 -58.48 15.07
N GLY A 12 -22.98 -59.08 15.14
CA GLY A 12 -21.72 -58.38 15.41
C GLY A 12 -21.35 -57.36 14.33
N ALA A 13 -21.58 -57.68 13.06
CA ALA A 13 -21.33 -56.77 11.95
C ALA A 13 -22.28 -55.56 11.94
N VAL A 14 -23.56 -55.75 12.27
CA VAL A 14 -24.53 -54.64 12.36
C VAL A 14 -24.21 -53.73 13.54
N VAL A 15 -23.92 -54.29 14.71
CA VAL A 15 -23.55 -53.52 15.91
C VAL A 15 -22.21 -52.81 15.71
N GLY A 16 -21.21 -53.52 15.17
CA GLY A 16 -19.90 -52.95 14.86
C GLY A 16 -19.96 -51.85 13.79
N GLY A 17 -20.75 -52.05 12.73
CA GLY A 17 -20.98 -51.06 11.68
C GLY A 17 -21.71 -49.81 12.18
N GLY A 18 -22.69 -49.97 13.08
CA GLY A 18 -23.38 -48.84 13.71
C GLY A 18 -22.47 -48.00 14.61
N ILE A 19 -21.65 -48.66 15.44
CA ILE A 19 -20.66 -47.98 16.30
C ILE A 19 -19.61 -47.26 15.44
N ALA A 20 -19.03 -47.96 14.46
CA ALA A 20 -18.03 -47.39 13.55
C ALA A 20 -18.59 -46.22 12.75
N GLY A 21 -19.82 -46.32 12.23
CA GLY A 21 -20.50 -45.24 11.52
C GLY A 21 -20.73 -44.01 12.39
N TYR A 22 -21.23 -44.18 13.62
CA TYR A 22 -21.42 -43.08 14.56
C TYR A 22 -20.12 -42.35 14.90
N PHE A 23 -19.06 -43.09 15.24
CA PHE A 23 -17.75 -42.50 15.52
C PHE A 23 -17.14 -41.83 14.28
N SER A 24 -17.36 -42.39 13.08
CA SER A 24 -16.87 -41.79 11.83
C SER A 24 -17.55 -40.47 11.52
N ILE A 25 -18.88 -40.36 11.69
CA ILE A 25 -19.62 -39.10 11.50
C ILE A 25 -19.14 -38.05 12.51
N LYS A 26 -19.03 -38.42 13.80
CA LYS A 26 -18.57 -37.50 14.85
C LYS A 26 -17.12 -37.05 14.63
N ALA A 27 -16.24 -37.94 14.16
CA ALA A 27 -14.87 -37.61 13.80
C ALA A 27 -14.81 -36.64 12.61
N THR A 28 -15.61 -36.88 11.57
CA THR A 28 -15.71 -36.00 10.39
C THR A 28 -16.26 -34.62 10.76
N GLU A 29 -17.31 -34.54 11.57
CA GLU A 29 -17.84 -33.25 12.06
C GLU A 29 -16.80 -32.47 12.86
N LYS A 30 -16.06 -33.16 13.74
CA LYS A 30 -14.99 -32.54 14.52
C LYS A 30 -13.83 -32.08 13.62
N ALA A 31 -13.44 -32.90 12.64
CA ALA A 31 -12.41 -32.56 11.68
C ALA A 31 -12.81 -31.34 10.84
N PHE A 32 -14.05 -31.29 10.35
CA PHE A 32 -14.56 -30.14 9.60
C PHE A 32 -14.61 -28.86 10.44
N LYS A 33 -15.07 -28.95 11.69
CA LYS A 33 -15.06 -27.81 12.63
C LYS A 33 -13.64 -27.32 12.89
N ASN A 34 -12.70 -28.22 13.17
CA ASN A 34 -11.30 -27.86 13.38
C ASN A 34 -10.68 -27.24 12.11
N GLN A 35 -10.97 -27.80 10.92
CA GLN A 35 -10.47 -27.26 9.66
C GLN A 35 -11.01 -25.86 9.39
N ARG A 36 -12.29 -25.59 9.72
CA ARG A 36 -12.87 -24.25 9.61
C ARG A 36 -12.22 -23.27 10.58
N LEU A 37 -11.98 -23.67 11.83
CA LEU A 37 -11.29 -22.83 12.81
C LEU A 37 -9.86 -22.51 12.36
N LEU A 38 -9.10 -23.53 11.94
CA LEU A 38 -7.75 -23.35 11.41
C LEU A 38 -7.73 -22.45 10.18
N ALA A 39 -8.72 -22.56 9.28
CA ALA A 39 -8.84 -21.68 8.13
C ALA A 39 -9.09 -20.22 8.53
N GLN A 40 -9.93 -19.98 9.53
CA GLN A 40 -10.20 -18.65 10.07
C GLN A 40 -8.97 -18.06 10.78
N GLU A 41 -8.26 -18.85 11.57
CA GLU A 41 -7.02 -18.46 12.24
C GLU A 41 -5.93 -18.09 11.22
N ASN A 42 -5.74 -18.92 10.20
CA ASN A 42 -4.79 -18.65 9.12
C ASN A 42 -5.14 -17.39 8.33
N GLU A 43 -6.43 -17.14 8.06
CA GLU A 43 -6.89 -15.93 7.38
C GLU A 43 -6.63 -14.67 8.23
N ALA A 44 -6.94 -14.72 9.53
CA ALA A 44 -6.66 -13.62 10.44
C ALA A 44 -5.15 -13.34 10.53
N GLN A 45 -4.32 -14.39 10.62
CA GLN A 45 -2.87 -14.26 10.66
C GLN A 45 -2.31 -13.68 9.35
N LEU A 46 -2.81 -14.13 8.20
CA LEU A 46 -2.46 -13.58 6.89
C LEU A 46 -2.79 -12.09 6.80
N LEU A 47 -3.97 -11.69 7.27
CA LEU A 47 -4.39 -10.30 7.27
C LEU A 47 -3.52 -9.43 8.19
N ASN A 48 -3.20 -9.91 9.39
CA ASN A 48 -2.30 -9.20 10.31
C ASN A 48 -0.90 -9.02 9.71
N ASN A 49 -0.32 -10.09 9.15
CA ASN A 49 0.99 -10.02 8.51
C ASN A 49 0.99 -9.05 7.31
N PHE A 50 -0.12 -8.99 6.57
CA PHE A 50 -0.28 -8.02 5.49
C PHE A 50 -0.32 -6.57 6.01
N LEU A 51 -1.08 -6.30 7.07
CA LEU A 51 -1.15 -4.95 7.66
C LEU A 51 0.19 -4.49 8.24
N LEU A 52 0.93 -5.41 8.86
CA LEU A 52 2.32 -5.21 9.29
C LEU A 52 3.24 -4.87 8.10
N ALA A 53 3.15 -5.63 7.01
CA ALA A 53 3.95 -5.38 5.82
C ALA A 53 3.60 -4.02 5.16
N ILE A 54 2.33 -3.60 5.20
CA ILE A 54 1.91 -2.26 4.74
C ILE A 54 2.50 -1.17 5.65
N TYR A 55 2.55 -1.39 6.96
CA TYR A 55 3.20 -0.48 7.90
C TYR A 55 4.69 -0.33 7.54
N ASP A 56 5.43 -1.44 7.46
CA ASP A 56 6.87 -1.43 7.17
C ASP A 56 7.19 -0.78 5.83
N GLU A 57 6.39 -1.07 4.79
CA GLU A 57 6.53 -0.44 3.48
C GLU A 57 6.32 1.07 3.57
N LEU A 58 5.20 1.53 4.15
CA LEU A 58 4.90 2.96 4.21
C LEU A 58 5.88 3.74 5.08
N ASP A 59 6.30 3.17 6.23
CA ASP A 59 7.25 3.80 7.14
C ASP A 59 8.60 3.99 6.44
N THR A 60 9.12 2.92 5.82
CA THR A 60 10.38 2.96 5.07
C THR A 60 10.34 3.96 3.90
N LEU A 61 9.23 3.98 3.14
CA LEU A 61 9.07 4.89 2.01
C LEU A 61 8.93 6.33 2.45
N TYR A 62 8.17 6.58 3.51
CA TYR A 62 7.94 7.91 4.03
C TYR A 62 9.23 8.49 4.61
N ASP A 63 10.00 7.71 5.36
CA ASP A 63 11.32 8.12 5.89
C ASP A 63 12.25 8.48 4.74
N ARG A 64 12.39 7.60 3.75
CA ARG A 64 13.25 7.86 2.58
C ARG A 64 12.82 9.11 1.82
N TYR A 65 11.52 9.29 1.63
CA TYR A 65 10.95 10.47 0.98
C TYR A 65 11.23 11.75 1.78
N SER A 66 11.01 11.71 3.10
CA SER A 66 11.19 12.84 4.01
C SER A 66 12.64 13.29 4.07
N ASP A 67 13.58 12.33 4.18
CA ASP A 67 15.03 12.56 4.20
C ASP A 67 15.59 13.09 2.89
N THR A 68 14.84 12.94 1.80
CA THR A 68 15.25 13.40 0.47
C THR A 68 14.46 14.66 0.10
N VAL A 69 13.45 14.54 -0.75
CA VAL A 69 12.74 15.69 -1.33
C VAL A 69 11.72 16.32 -0.38
N GLY A 70 11.21 15.57 0.59
CA GLY A 70 10.21 16.06 1.56
C GLY A 70 10.70 17.28 2.33
N GLY A 71 11.91 17.21 2.90
CA GLY A 71 12.53 18.34 3.60
C GLY A 71 12.72 19.59 2.73
N TYR A 72 13.06 19.42 1.44
CA TYR A 72 13.17 20.56 0.53
C TYR A 72 11.82 21.24 0.28
N ILE A 73 10.75 20.45 0.08
CA ILE A 73 9.40 21.00 -0.15
C ILE A 73 8.91 21.77 1.08
N GLU A 74 9.13 21.25 2.28
CA GLU A 74 8.76 21.93 3.52
C GLU A 74 9.49 23.28 3.66
N GLY A 75 10.76 23.31 3.26
CA GLY A 75 11.62 24.49 3.28
C GLY A 75 11.31 25.57 2.23
N LEU A 76 10.51 25.27 1.19
CA LEU A 76 10.17 26.25 0.15
C LEU A 76 9.39 27.44 0.73
N LYS A 77 9.84 28.67 0.49
CA LYS A 77 9.11 29.89 0.86
C LYS A 77 8.18 30.31 -0.27
N GLU A 78 7.29 31.25 0.05
CA GLU A 78 6.46 31.88 -0.98
C GLU A 78 7.35 32.57 -2.01
N GLY A 79 7.17 32.21 -3.29
CA GLY A 79 8.00 32.70 -4.39
C GLY A 79 9.19 31.81 -4.74
N ASP A 80 9.47 30.76 -3.96
CA ASP A 80 10.48 29.76 -4.31
C ASP A 80 9.93 28.69 -5.27
N ALA A 81 10.82 28.13 -6.06
CA ALA A 81 10.55 26.99 -6.95
C ALA A 81 11.33 25.76 -6.51
N LEU A 82 10.78 24.57 -6.72
CA LEU A 82 11.55 23.32 -6.65
C LEU A 82 12.37 23.15 -7.93
N ASN A 83 13.45 23.92 -8.03
CA ASN A 83 14.25 24.05 -9.24
C ASN A 83 15.42 23.04 -9.30
N PHE A 84 15.11 21.76 -9.14
CA PHE A 84 16.05 20.67 -9.39
C PHE A 84 15.31 19.42 -9.85
N TYR A 85 16.02 18.58 -10.60
CA TYR A 85 15.49 17.29 -11.03
C TYR A 85 15.48 16.28 -9.88
N TYR A 86 14.31 15.74 -9.57
CA TYR A 86 14.17 14.66 -8.57
C TYR A 86 13.90 13.32 -9.28
N PRO A 87 14.81 12.33 -9.18
CA PRO A 87 14.64 11.06 -9.87
C PRO A 87 13.54 10.21 -9.24
N VAL A 88 12.49 9.91 -10.02
CA VAL A 88 11.41 8.99 -9.64
C VAL A 88 11.39 7.85 -10.66
N VAL A 89 12.04 6.73 -10.34
CA VAL A 89 12.40 5.71 -11.35
C VAL A 89 11.96 4.29 -10.98
N SER A 90 11.56 4.03 -9.74
CA SER A 90 11.28 2.66 -9.28
C SER A 90 9.87 2.53 -8.70
N ASP A 91 9.25 1.37 -8.92
CA ASP A 91 8.02 0.97 -8.23
C ASP A 91 8.39 0.47 -6.84
N PHE A 92 8.18 1.32 -5.84
CA PHE A 92 8.53 1.03 -4.47
C PHE A 92 7.36 0.44 -3.65
N PHE A 93 6.17 0.31 -4.24
CA PHE A 93 4.95 -0.15 -3.55
C PHE A 93 4.70 -1.66 -3.73
N ILE A 94 5.72 -2.47 -3.47
CA ILE A 94 5.76 -3.91 -3.78
C ILE A 94 4.71 -4.70 -2.96
N VAL A 95 4.59 -4.40 -1.67
CA VAL A 95 3.64 -5.06 -0.75
C VAL A 95 2.21 -4.72 -1.17
N TYR A 96 1.90 -3.43 -1.33
CA TYR A 96 0.55 -3.00 -1.70
C TYR A 96 0.14 -3.51 -3.07
N ASN A 97 0.98 -3.33 -4.09
CA ASN A 97 0.65 -3.77 -5.45
C ASN A 97 0.55 -5.30 -5.51
N GLY A 98 1.47 -6.03 -4.85
CA GLY A 98 1.51 -7.50 -4.85
C GLY A 98 0.38 -8.16 -4.06
N ASN A 99 -0.22 -7.46 -3.09
CA ASN A 99 -1.21 -8.04 -2.18
C ASN A 99 -2.54 -7.26 -2.13
N SER A 100 -2.83 -6.45 -3.14
CA SER A 100 -4.05 -5.62 -3.21
C SER A 100 -5.36 -6.41 -3.03
N PHE A 101 -5.39 -7.70 -3.38
CA PHE A 101 -6.54 -8.57 -3.16
C PHE A 101 -6.90 -8.76 -1.67
N LEU A 102 -5.93 -8.63 -0.75
CA LEU A 102 -6.16 -8.73 0.69
C LEU A 102 -6.91 -7.52 1.26
N LEU A 103 -6.92 -6.38 0.54
CA LEU A 103 -7.71 -5.22 0.96
C LEU A 103 -9.20 -5.56 1.08
N GLY A 104 -9.73 -6.41 0.18
CA GLY A 104 -11.12 -6.84 0.22
C GLY A 104 -11.49 -7.71 1.41
N LYS A 105 -10.48 -8.19 2.17
CA LYS A 105 -10.65 -8.99 3.38
C LYS A 105 -10.55 -8.17 4.67
N ILE A 106 -10.26 -6.87 4.58
CA ILE A 106 -10.25 -5.97 5.72
C ILE A 106 -11.70 -5.59 6.05
N ASP A 107 -12.22 -6.04 7.18
CA ASP A 107 -13.59 -5.69 7.63
C ASP A 107 -13.74 -4.20 8.01
N ASP A 108 -12.64 -3.56 8.43
CA ASP A 108 -12.62 -2.15 8.80
C ASP A 108 -12.60 -1.25 7.56
N ASP A 109 -13.77 -0.74 7.18
CA ASP A 109 -13.97 0.17 6.03
C ASP A 109 -13.13 1.45 6.11
N VAL A 110 -12.94 1.99 7.31
CA VAL A 110 -12.19 3.23 7.52
C VAL A 110 -10.71 2.97 7.27
N LEU A 111 -10.17 1.90 7.86
CA LEU A 111 -8.79 1.48 7.62
C LEU A 111 -8.55 1.17 6.15
N ARG A 112 -9.43 0.38 5.53
CA ARG A 112 -9.31 -0.01 4.12
C ARG A 112 -9.30 1.22 3.21
N LYS A 113 -10.23 2.16 3.41
CA LYS A 113 -10.27 3.42 2.66
C LYS A 113 -9.00 4.24 2.87
N LYS A 114 -8.48 4.28 4.10
CA LYS A 114 -7.29 5.06 4.44
C LYS A 114 -6.04 4.51 3.78
N ILE A 115 -5.86 3.18 3.74
CA ILE A 115 -4.77 2.53 2.99
C ILE A 115 -4.85 2.96 1.53
N VAL A 116 -6.00 2.75 0.88
CA VAL A 116 -6.16 3.12 -0.55
C VAL A 116 -5.87 4.60 -0.78
N ALA A 117 -6.42 5.50 0.05
CA ALA A 117 -6.20 6.94 -0.07
C ALA A 117 -4.72 7.33 0.07
N THR A 118 -4.00 6.77 1.04
CA THR A 118 -2.57 7.03 1.23
C THR A 118 -1.75 6.64 -0.01
N TYR A 119 -1.99 5.45 -0.58
CA TYR A 119 -1.29 5.02 -1.80
C TYR A 119 -1.70 5.84 -3.03
N THR A 120 -2.96 6.29 -3.12
CA THR A 120 -3.39 7.21 -4.18
C THR A 120 -2.65 8.54 -4.08
N LEU A 121 -2.52 9.12 -2.90
CA LEU A 121 -1.78 10.37 -2.68
C LEU A 121 -0.28 10.19 -2.97
N ALA A 122 0.32 9.08 -2.53
CA ALA A 122 1.72 8.78 -2.82
C ALA A 122 1.99 8.73 -4.33
N LYS A 123 1.12 8.04 -5.09
CA LYS A 123 1.21 7.96 -6.56
C LYS A 123 0.96 9.31 -7.23
N GLY A 124 -0.03 10.07 -6.76
CA GLY A 124 -0.28 11.44 -7.25
C GLY A 124 0.90 12.40 -7.00
N LEU A 125 1.63 12.20 -5.91
CA LEU A 125 2.83 12.98 -5.61
C LEU A 125 3.99 12.61 -6.54
N ILE A 126 4.14 11.32 -6.88
CA ILE A 126 5.08 10.86 -7.92
C ILE A 126 4.78 11.53 -9.26
N ASP A 127 3.52 11.50 -9.71
CA ASP A 127 3.10 12.20 -10.93
C ASP A 127 3.40 13.70 -10.85
N SER A 128 3.21 14.29 -9.66
CA SER A 128 3.50 15.69 -9.43
C SER A 128 4.99 16.01 -9.58
N PHE A 129 5.88 15.12 -9.14
CA PHE A 129 7.32 15.25 -9.36
C PHE A 129 7.72 15.10 -10.82
N HIS A 130 7.10 14.17 -11.55
CA HIS A 130 7.33 14.05 -12.99
C HIS A 130 7.00 15.36 -13.72
N LEU A 131 5.84 15.97 -13.41
CA LEU A 131 5.50 17.27 -13.99
C LEU A 131 6.47 18.38 -13.55
N ASN A 132 6.88 18.41 -12.28
CA ASN A 132 7.90 19.38 -11.83
C ASN A 132 9.20 19.22 -12.63
N ASN A 133 9.66 17.99 -12.83
CA ASN A 133 10.87 17.70 -13.60
C ASN A 133 10.76 18.20 -15.04
N GLU A 134 9.61 18.04 -15.68
CA GLU A 134 9.38 18.60 -17.02
C GLU A 134 9.45 20.13 -17.03
N LEU A 135 8.89 20.79 -16.01
CA LEU A 135 8.97 22.25 -15.88
C LEU A 135 10.40 22.72 -15.65
N VAL A 136 11.18 21.98 -14.84
CA VAL A 136 12.61 22.24 -14.63
C VAL A 136 13.36 22.13 -15.96
N SER A 137 13.14 21.07 -16.74
CA SER A 137 13.78 20.91 -18.05
C SER A 137 13.44 22.04 -19.03
N LYS A 138 12.17 22.51 -19.04
CA LYS A 138 11.76 23.66 -19.88
C LYS A 138 12.46 24.94 -19.45
N PHE A 139 12.54 25.19 -18.15
CA PHE A 139 13.26 26.34 -17.60
C PHE A 139 14.75 26.28 -17.93
N GLU A 140 15.42 25.16 -17.68
CA GLU A 140 16.85 24.97 -17.96
C GLU A 140 17.16 25.19 -19.44
N PHE A 141 16.32 24.67 -20.34
CA PHE A 141 16.46 24.86 -21.78
C PHE A 141 16.32 26.34 -22.19
N ALA A 142 15.26 27.02 -21.73
CA ALA A 142 15.05 28.43 -22.03
C ALA A 142 16.16 29.32 -21.45
N ASN A 143 16.63 29.00 -20.25
CA ASN A 143 17.72 29.71 -19.59
C ASN A 143 19.04 29.53 -20.35
N LYS A 144 19.32 28.31 -20.84
CA LYS A 144 20.47 28.04 -21.71
C LYS A 144 20.41 28.86 -23.00
N LEU A 145 19.25 28.89 -23.67
CA LEU A 145 19.06 29.70 -24.89
C LEU A 145 19.26 31.20 -24.65
N TYR A 146 18.86 31.71 -23.50
CA TYR A 146 19.14 33.09 -23.11
C TYR A 146 20.64 33.31 -22.90
N TYR A 147 21.34 32.40 -22.20
CA TYR A 147 22.76 32.53 -21.98
C TYR A 147 23.57 32.53 -23.29
N GLU A 148 23.13 31.76 -24.28
CA GLU A 148 23.76 31.67 -25.60
C GLU A 148 23.44 32.89 -26.49
N SER A 149 22.16 33.29 -26.57
CA SER A 149 21.75 34.35 -27.50
C SER A 149 21.86 35.77 -26.94
N LYS A 150 21.82 35.93 -25.61
CA LYS A 150 21.64 37.20 -24.90
C LYS A 150 20.40 38.02 -25.32
N SER A 151 19.42 37.38 -25.97
CA SER A 151 18.19 38.02 -26.44
C SER A 151 17.21 38.26 -25.30
N ASP A 152 16.62 39.46 -25.25
CA ASP A 152 15.58 39.80 -24.27
C ASP A 152 14.34 38.91 -24.39
N ILE A 153 14.02 38.43 -25.61
CA ILE A 153 12.91 37.49 -25.83
C ILE A 153 13.17 36.15 -25.10
N HIS A 154 14.40 35.63 -25.17
CA HIS A 154 14.74 34.39 -24.47
C HIS A 154 14.80 34.59 -22.95
N LYS A 155 15.17 35.80 -22.50
CA LYS A 155 15.12 36.18 -21.08
C LYS A 155 13.69 36.15 -20.55
N GLU A 156 12.75 36.75 -21.28
CA GLU A 156 11.33 36.74 -20.93
C GLU A 156 10.77 35.31 -20.92
N GLN A 157 11.13 34.47 -21.90
CA GLN A 157 10.74 33.05 -21.93
C GLN A 157 11.27 32.27 -20.72
N ALA A 158 12.55 32.43 -20.36
CA ALA A 158 13.13 31.79 -19.19
C ALA A 158 12.42 32.25 -17.89
N SER A 159 12.14 33.55 -17.78
CA SER A 159 11.38 34.11 -16.66
C SER A 159 9.96 33.53 -16.59
N ALA A 160 9.27 33.39 -17.71
CA ALA A 160 7.93 32.81 -17.76
C ALA A 160 7.91 31.34 -17.30
N HIS A 161 8.88 30.52 -17.73
CA HIS A 161 9.00 29.14 -17.25
C HIS A 161 9.37 29.05 -15.77
N TYR A 162 10.20 29.97 -15.26
CA TYR A 162 10.48 30.03 -13.83
C TYR A 162 9.24 30.40 -13.01
N GLN A 163 8.40 31.32 -13.50
CA GLN A 163 7.12 31.62 -12.85
C GLN A 163 6.16 30.43 -12.83
N GLN A 164 6.17 29.59 -13.87
CA GLN A 164 5.41 28.32 -13.87
C GLN A 164 5.90 27.37 -12.78
N LEU A 165 7.22 27.27 -12.57
CA LEU A 165 7.80 26.49 -11.47
C LEU A 165 7.36 27.00 -10.09
N ILE A 166 7.40 28.32 -9.89
CA ILE A 166 6.93 28.94 -8.63
C ILE A 166 5.45 28.65 -8.39
N ALA A 167 4.62 28.82 -9.42
CA ALA A 167 3.19 28.56 -9.31
C ALA A 167 2.92 27.09 -8.97
N TYR A 168 3.62 26.17 -9.63
CA TYR A 168 3.44 24.74 -9.43
C TYR A 168 4.00 24.24 -8.08
N ALA A 169 5.06 24.85 -7.57
CA ALA A 169 5.61 24.55 -6.25
C ALA A 169 4.57 24.67 -5.12
N LYS A 170 3.58 25.57 -5.26
CA LYS A 170 2.46 25.67 -4.30
C LYS A 170 1.58 24.43 -4.29
N THR A 171 1.23 23.92 -5.46
CA THR A 171 0.46 22.68 -5.62
C THR A 171 1.23 21.48 -5.08
N LEU A 172 2.53 21.41 -5.39
CA LEU A 172 3.40 20.35 -4.90
C LEU A 172 3.50 20.37 -3.37
N LYS A 173 3.62 21.55 -2.77
CA LYS A 173 3.66 21.73 -1.32
C LYS A 173 2.35 21.34 -0.65
N ALA A 174 1.20 21.69 -1.25
CA ALA A 174 -0.10 21.25 -0.77
C ALA A 174 -0.24 19.72 -0.80
N GLY A 175 0.11 19.09 -1.93
CA GLY A 175 0.08 17.63 -2.08
C GLY A 175 1.02 16.92 -1.10
N HIS A 176 2.21 17.49 -0.84
CA HIS A 176 3.12 16.99 0.18
C HIS A 176 2.47 16.94 1.57
N TYR A 177 1.84 18.03 2.02
CA TYR A 177 1.23 18.07 3.35
C TYR A 177 0.04 17.12 3.47
N GLU A 178 -0.80 17.04 2.43
CA GLU A 178 -1.92 16.09 2.40
C GLU A 178 -1.42 14.64 2.50
N PHE A 179 -0.40 14.29 1.71
CA PHE A 179 0.25 12.98 1.78
C PHE A 179 0.86 12.71 3.16
N LYS A 180 1.61 13.66 3.71
CA LYS A 180 2.25 13.57 5.03
C LYS A 180 1.23 13.31 6.13
N GLU A 181 0.15 14.10 6.20
CA GLU A 181 -0.90 13.92 7.21
C GLU A 181 -1.57 12.55 7.08
N GLN A 182 -1.90 12.12 5.85
CA GLN A 182 -2.53 10.82 5.63
C GLN A 182 -1.62 9.65 5.99
N THR A 183 -0.35 9.72 5.62
CA THR A 183 0.64 8.67 5.93
C THR A 183 0.87 8.55 7.43
N LEU A 184 1.18 9.65 8.12
CA LEU A 184 1.41 9.63 9.57
C LEU A 184 0.17 9.14 10.33
N SER A 185 -1.01 9.56 9.91
CA SER A 185 -2.26 9.11 10.51
C SER A 185 -2.54 7.61 10.24
N LEU A 186 -2.14 7.08 9.08
CA LEU A 186 -2.27 5.64 8.78
C LEU A 186 -1.26 4.81 9.59
N LEU A 187 0.00 5.23 9.64
CA LEU A 187 1.04 4.58 10.45
C LEU A 187 0.63 4.52 11.92
N ALA A 188 0.06 5.59 12.47
CA ALA A 188 -0.45 5.61 13.84
C ALA A 188 -1.62 4.61 14.08
N LEU A 189 -2.45 4.35 13.07
CA LEU A 189 -3.53 3.36 13.16
C LEU A 189 -3.01 1.92 13.07
N LEU A 190 -2.02 1.67 12.22
CA LEU A 190 -1.41 0.36 12.04
C LEU A 190 -0.56 -0.03 13.26
N ARG A 191 0.24 0.89 13.81
CA ARG A 191 1.05 0.65 15.02
C ARG A 191 0.23 0.26 16.25
N LYS A 192 -1.00 0.76 16.38
CA LYS A 192 -1.92 0.36 17.46
C LYS A 192 -2.36 -1.10 17.40
N ARG A 193 -2.11 -1.79 16.27
CA ARG A 193 -2.45 -3.20 16.06
C ARG A 193 -1.28 -4.15 16.30
N ASP A 194 -0.07 -3.62 16.48
CA ASP A 194 1.15 -4.40 16.81
C ASP A 194 1.33 -4.65 18.32
N VAL A 195 0.41 -4.13 19.15
CA VAL A 195 0.34 -4.32 20.61
C VAL A 195 -0.98 -4.98 20.97
#